data_AF-A0A6M4BPR4-F1
#
_entry.id   AF-A0A6M4BPR4-F1
#
_cell.length_a   1.000
_cell.length_b   1.000
_cell.length_c   1.000
_cell.angle_alpha   90.00
_cell.angle_beta   90.00
_cell.angle_gamma   90.00
#
_symmetry.space_group_name_H-M   'P 1'
#
loop_
_entity.id
_entity.type
_entity.pdbx_description
1 polymer ?
#
loop_
_entity_poly.entity_id
_entity_poly.type
_entity_poly.pdbx_seq_one_letter_code
_entity_poly.pdbx_strand_id
1 'polypeptide(L)'
;ISSIGKDSLEGLQSLVDLDLSRNLISYIPDSISSNTIRYLNLNYNRISYVSNFTFFMLPRLSGLGVVGNRFTTIWRRSIFDANPYLERLDLSDNMWRCDCTDDNMLDFYEFVTLEPNKKEESYNLICNSPLNVIGQTWLEACYFTWNPTEKAGNVDNLVLFIIIMIVGLSMCLVLVNAVRHSMKRRLNSIQIQRERQVEEARDRLRQLRIRAEQEALCNAPDPRDLISPPSYDE
;
A
#
# COMPACT_ATOMS: atom_id res chain seq x y z
N ILE A 1 -28.09 40.64 -8.62
CA ILE A 1 -29.04 40.14 -7.60
C ILE A 1 -28.25 39.66 -6.39
N SER A 2 -28.69 39.96 -5.16
CA SER A 2 -27.97 39.58 -3.91
C SER A 2 -28.78 38.69 -2.98
N SER A 3 -30.10 38.59 -3.18
CA SER A 3 -30.99 37.73 -2.41
C SER A 3 -32.20 37.32 -3.25
N ILE A 4 -32.82 36.22 -2.86
CA ILE A 4 -34.08 35.73 -3.42
C ILE A 4 -35.13 35.81 -2.31
N GLY A 5 -36.31 36.35 -2.61
CA GLY A 5 -37.44 36.36 -1.68
C GLY A 5 -38.14 35.00 -1.68
N LYS A 6 -38.65 34.56 -0.52
CA LYS A 6 -39.34 33.25 -0.39
C LYS A 6 -40.45 33.06 -1.43
N ASP A 7 -41.24 34.11 -1.64
CA ASP A 7 -42.42 34.09 -2.51
C ASP A 7 -42.13 34.73 -3.88
N SER A 8 -40.85 35.01 -4.19
CA SER A 8 -40.47 35.73 -5.43
C SER A 8 -40.72 34.92 -6.71
N LEU A 9 -40.92 33.61 -6.57
CA LEU A 9 -41.24 32.70 -7.68
C LEU A 9 -42.71 32.27 -7.68
N GLU A 10 -43.48 32.73 -6.69
CA GLU A 10 -44.91 32.44 -6.60
C GLU A 10 -45.67 33.15 -7.73
N GLY A 11 -46.64 32.47 -8.34
CA GLY A 11 -47.43 33.01 -9.45
C GLY A 11 -46.74 33.00 -10.82
N LEU A 12 -45.46 32.61 -10.93
CA LEU A 12 -44.76 32.46 -12.21
C LEU A 12 -45.13 31.13 -12.91
N GLN A 13 -46.39 31.02 -13.35
CA GLN A 13 -47.02 29.78 -13.82
C GLN A 13 -46.42 29.14 -15.08
N SER A 14 -45.56 29.86 -15.80
CA SER A 14 -44.91 29.35 -17.02
C SER A 14 -43.38 29.29 -16.90
N LEU A 15 -42.81 29.66 -15.75
CA LEU A 15 -41.36 29.65 -15.56
C LEU A 15 -40.89 28.22 -15.30
N VAL A 16 -40.10 27.67 -16.23
CA VAL A 16 -39.58 26.30 -16.17
C VAL A 16 -38.09 26.30 -15.86
N ASP A 17 -37.35 27.20 -16.48
CA ASP A 17 -35.90 27.32 -16.35
C ASP A 17 -35.57 28.70 -15.77
N LEU A 18 -34.81 28.73 -14.69
CA LEU A 18 -34.41 29.96 -14.01
C LEU A 18 -32.89 30.01 -13.89
N ASP A 19 -32.27 30.95 -14.62
CA ASP A 19 -30.85 31.22 -14.53
C ASP A 19 -30.57 32.43 -13.63
N LEU A 20 -29.95 32.17 -12.47
CA LEU A 20 -29.47 33.14 -11.50
C LEU A 20 -27.95 33.04 -11.33
N SER A 21 -27.25 32.42 -12.28
CA SER A 21 -25.80 32.25 -12.21
C SER A 21 -25.07 33.59 -12.26
N ARG A 22 -23.84 33.61 -11.74
CA ARG A 22 -22.94 34.78 -11.73
C ARG A 22 -23.56 36.01 -11.05
N ASN A 23 -24.32 35.78 -9.99
CA ASN A 23 -24.86 36.80 -9.12
C ASN A 23 -24.11 36.85 -7.78
N LEU A 24 -24.64 37.63 -6.83
CA LEU A 24 -24.06 37.81 -5.49
C LEU A 24 -24.93 37.16 -4.42
N ILE A 25 -25.72 36.15 -4.78
CA ILE A 25 -26.65 35.49 -3.86
C ILE A 25 -25.84 34.74 -2.80
N SER A 26 -26.08 35.05 -1.53
CA SER A 26 -25.42 34.37 -0.40
C SER A 26 -26.35 33.43 0.36
N TYR A 27 -27.66 33.54 0.14
CA TYR A 27 -28.67 32.79 0.87
C TYR A 27 -29.88 32.50 -0.03
N ILE A 28 -30.40 31.28 0.09
CA ILE A 28 -31.66 30.86 -0.51
C ILE A 28 -32.66 30.71 0.64
N PRO A 29 -33.84 31.35 0.57
CA PRO A 29 -34.85 31.19 1.59
C PRO A 29 -35.38 29.75 1.65
N ASP A 30 -35.67 29.29 2.87
CA ASP A 30 -36.35 28.03 3.05
C ASP A 30 -37.74 28.05 2.43
N SER A 31 -38.12 26.93 1.83
CA SER A 31 -39.40 26.73 1.16
C SER A 31 -39.65 27.74 0.04
N ILE A 32 -38.62 28.10 -0.74
CA ILE A 32 -38.81 28.81 -2.00
C ILE A 32 -39.78 28.01 -2.87
N SER A 33 -40.87 28.63 -3.30
CA SER A 33 -42.01 27.91 -3.86
C SER A 33 -42.13 28.11 -5.36
N SER A 34 -42.27 27.00 -6.09
CA SER A 34 -42.65 27.01 -7.51
C SER A 34 -43.20 25.65 -7.91
N ASN A 35 -44.33 25.66 -8.63
CA ASN A 35 -44.94 24.45 -9.17
C ASN A 35 -44.48 24.10 -10.59
N THR A 36 -43.63 24.93 -11.20
CA THR A 36 -43.28 24.82 -12.63
C THR A 36 -41.79 24.69 -12.89
N ILE A 37 -40.94 25.21 -11.99
CA ILE A 37 -39.49 25.17 -12.14
C ILE A 37 -38.99 23.73 -12.19
N ARG A 38 -38.20 23.47 -13.24
CA ARG A 38 -37.48 22.22 -13.49
C ARG A 38 -35.98 22.42 -13.41
N TYR A 39 -35.47 23.56 -13.89
CA TYR A 39 -34.04 23.86 -13.85
C TYR A 39 -33.77 25.15 -13.07
N LEU A 40 -32.90 25.06 -12.08
CA LEU A 40 -32.45 26.19 -11.28
C LEU A 40 -30.92 26.28 -11.35
N ASN A 41 -30.42 27.29 -12.04
CA ASN A 41 -28.98 27.54 -12.15
C ASN A 41 -28.56 28.64 -11.16
N LEU A 42 -27.80 28.25 -10.13
CA LEU A 42 -27.24 29.11 -9.10
C LEU A 42 -25.71 29.12 -9.13
N ASN A 43 -25.12 28.72 -10.26
CA ASN A 43 -23.67 28.65 -10.43
C ASN A 43 -23.00 30.00 -10.18
N TYR A 44 -21.77 29.99 -9.65
CA TYR A 44 -20.93 31.16 -9.42
C TYR A 44 -21.62 32.25 -8.59
N ASN A 45 -22.24 31.84 -7.48
CA ASN A 45 -22.79 32.74 -6.47
C ASN A 45 -21.91 32.70 -5.20
N ARG A 46 -22.46 33.06 -4.03
CA ARG A 46 -21.74 33.10 -2.75
C ARG A 46 -22.44 32.26 -1.68
N ILE A 47 -23.21 31.26 -2.10
CA ILE A 47 -24.04 30.45 -1.21
C ILE A 47 -23.11 29.51 -0.43
N SER A 48 -23.23 29.49 0.88
CA SER A 48 -22.40 28.62 1.75
C SER A 48 -23.21 27.57 2.49
N TYR A 49 -24.54 27.66 2.46
CA TYR A 49 -25.43 26.78 3.21
C TYR A 49 -26.79 26.63 2.51
N VAL A 50 -27.33 25.42 2.57
CA VAL A 50 -28.72 25.08 2.27
C VAL A 50 -29.25 24.22 3.43
N SER A 51 -30.53 24.36 3.73
CA SER A 51 -31.21 23.56 4.74
C SER A 51 -32.00 22.41 4.09
N ASN A 52 -32.50 21.48 4.90
CA ASN A 52 -33.42 20.43 4.46
C ASN A 52 -34.74 20.97 3.87
N PHE A 53 -35.05 22.25 4.09
CA PHE A 53 -36.28 22.87 3.62
C PHE A 53 -36.08 23.80 2.42
N THR A 54 -34.83 24.07 2.02
CA THR A 54 -34.52 25.03 0.97
C THR A 54 -35.22 24.69 -0.35
N PHE A 55 -35.17 23.43 -0.81
CA PHE A 55 -35.78 23.02 -2.08
C PHE A 55 -37.11 22.26 -1.91
N PHE A 56 -37.66 22.24 -0.70
CA PHE A 56 -38.83 21.43 -0.34
C PHE A 56 -40.08 21.77 -1.15
N MET A 57 -40.27 23.04 -1.51
CA MET A 57 -41.43 23.52 -2.29
C MET A 57 -41.16 23.62 -3.80
N LEU A 58 -40.23 22.80 -4.32
CA LEU A 58 -39.90 22.68 -5.74
C LEU A 58 -40.12 21.24 -6.26
N PRO A 59 -41.37 20.73 -6.29
CA PRO A 59 -41.65 19.32 -6.56
C PRO A 59 -41.31 18.87 -7.99
N ARG A 60 -41.08 19.80 -8.92
CA ARG A 60 -40.74 19.50 -10.33
C ARG A 60 -39.26 19.70 -10.66
N LEU A 61 -38.43 20.04 -9.68
CA LEU A 61 -37.01 20.28 -9.87
C LEU A 61 -36.34 19.03 -10.43
N SER A 62 -35.74 19.14 -11.61
CA SER A 62 -35.02 18.09 -12.31
C SER A 62 -33.54 18.39 -12.49
N GLY A 63 -33.14 19.66 -12.43
CA GLY A 63 -31.74 20.05 -12.45
C GLY A 63 -31.42 21.22 -11.53
N LEU A 64 -30.33 21.09 -10.78
CA LEU A 64 -29.82 22.12 -9.88
C LEU A 64 -28.32 22.32 -10.14
N GLY A 65 -27.96 23.53 -10.55
CA GLY A 65 -26.55 23.94 -10.67
C GLY A 65 -26.15 24.78 -9.46
N VAL A 66 -25.12 24.35 -8.72
CA VAL A 66 -24.53 25.12 -7.62
C VAL A 66 -23.00 25.17 -7.68
N VAL A 67 -22.45 25.06 -8.88
CA VAL A 67 -21.00 25.15 -9.16
C VAL A 67 -20.44 26.48 -8.67
N GLY A 68 -19.20 26.51 -8.18
CA GLY A 68 -18.52 27.80 -7.93
C GLY A 68 -19.13 28.58 -6.77
N ASN A 69 -19.69 27.88 -5.78
CA ASN A 69 -20.24 28.47 -4.56
C ASN A 69 -19.26 28.31 -3.39
N ARG A 70 -19.74 28.46 -2.16
CA ARG A 70 -18.92 28.47 -0.93
C ARG A 70 -19.30 27.35 0.03
N PHE A 71 -19.81 26.24 -0.49
CA PHE A 71 -20.18 25.10 0.36
C PHE A 71 -18.92 24.44 0.92
N THR A 72 -18.93 24.21 2.23
CA THR A 72 -17.84 23.51 2.93
C THR A 72 -18.31 22.20 3.57
N THR A 73 -19.60 22.08 3.88
CA THR A 73 -20.16 20.91 4.57
C THR A 73 -20.89 20.02 3.60
N ILE A 74 -20.64 18.71 3.66
CA ILE A 74 -21.37 17.71 2.88
C ILE A 74 -22.87 17.82 3.18
N TRP A 75 -23.67 17.77 2.12
CA TRP A 75 -25.12 17.82 2.22
C TRP A 75 -25.68 16.48 2.67
N ARG A 76 -26.85 16.51 3.31
CA ARG A 76 -27.63 15.30 3.55
C ARG A 76 -28.48 15.00 2.34
N ARG A 77 -28.63 13.72 2.01
CA ARG A 77 -29.56 13.25 0.98
C ARG A 77 -30.99 13.79 1.18
N SER A 78 -31.42 13.93 2.43
CA SER A 78 -32.77 14.38 2.79
C SER A 78 -33.15 15.79 2.34
N ILE A 79 -32.17 16.62 1.95
CA ILE A 79 -32.43 17.91 1.30
C ILE A 79 -33.26 17.74 0.02
N PHE A 80 -33.19 16.57 -0.61
CA PHE A 80 -33.84 16.28 -1.89
C PHE A 80 -35.02 15.30 -1.78
N ASP A 81 -35.50 14.98 -0.57
CA ASP A 81 -36.63 14.05 -0.38
C ASP A 81 -37.91 14.52 -1.09
N ALA A 82 -38.07 15.83 -1.26
CA ALA A 82 -39.22 16.43 -1.96
C ALA A 82 -38.98 16.66 -3.46
N ASN A 83 -37.85 16.24 -4.01
CA ASN A 83 -37.45 16.49 -5.41
C ASN A 83 -37.24 15.17 -6.18
N PRO A 84 -38.29 14.35 -6.39
CA PRO A 84 -38.16 12.99 -6.94
C PRO A 84 -37.69 12.94 -8.40
N TYR A 85 -37.74 14.06 -9.12
CA TYR A 85 -37.33 14.16 -10.53
C TYR A 85 -35.91 14.70 -10.71
N LEU A 86 -35.17 14.94 -9.62
CA LEU A 86 -33.83 15.50 -9.69
C LEU A 86 -32.89 14.51 -10.40
N GLU A 87 -32.39 14.88 -11.57
CA GLU A 87 -31.53 14.05 -12.44
C GLU A 87 -30.16 14.70 -12.67
N ARG A 88 -30.09 16.04 -12.59
CA ARG A 88 -28.84 16.79 -12.71
C ARG A 88 -28.54 17.54 -11.43
N LEU A 89 -27.36 17.32 -10.88
CA LEU A 89 -26.86 18.03 -9.71
C LEU A 89 -25.36 18.24 -9.90
N ASP A 90 -24.96 19.49 -10.09
CA ASP A 90 -23.55 19.86 -10.19
C ASP A 90 -23.11 20.62 -8.95
N LEU A 91 -22.15 20.03 -8.24
CA LEU A 91 -21.60 20.46 -6.96
C LEU A 91 -20.11 20.83 -7.08
N SER A 92 -19.57 20.82 -8.29
CA SER A 92 -18.16 21.09 -8.55
C SER A 92 -17.75 22.52 -8.12
N ASP A 93 -16.44 22.76 -8.00
CA ASP A 93 -15.88 24.07 -7.65
C ASP A 93 -16.48 24.67 -6.36
N ASN A 94 -16.51 23.86 -5.31
CA ASN A 94 -16.91 24.27 -3.96
C ASN A 94 -15.80 23.92 -2.97
N MET A 95 -15.88 24.44 -1.74
CA MET A 95 -14.83 24.31 -0.71
C MET A 95 -15.05 23.09 0.19
N TRP A 96 -15.41 21.93 -0.39
CA TRP A 96 -15.85 20.76 0.38
C TRP A 96 -14.80 20.28 1.40
N ARG A 97 -15.26 20.09 2.64
CA ARG A 97 -14.51 19.43 3.71
C ARG A 97 -14.85 17.94 3.69
N CYS A 98 -13.85 17.14 3.34
CA CYS A 98 -13.95 15.69 3.26
C CYS A 98 -13.64 15.07 4.62
N ASP A 99 -14.67 14.95 5.45
CA ASP A 99 -14.61 14.14 6.67
C ASP A 99 -15.12 12.74 6.35
N CYS A 100 -14.21 11.86 5.96
CA CYS A 100 -14.55 10.50 5.54
C CYS A 100 -15.17 9.63 6.64
N THR A 101 -15.09 10.08 7.91
CA THR A 101 -15.70 9.39 9.05
C THR A 101 -17.15 9.80 9.30
N ASP A 102 -17.63 10.85 8.60
CA ASP A 102 -19.03 11.26 8.64
C ASP A 102 -19.87 10.35 7.75
N ASP A 103 -20.83 9.64 8.35
CA ASP A 103 -21.78 8.77 7.65
C ASP A 103 -22.55 9.52 6.55
N ASN A 104 -22.81 10.82 6.74
CA ASN A 104 -23.50 11.64 5.74
C ASN A 104 -22.69 11.75 4.44
N MET A 105 -21.36 11.70 4.51
CA MET A 105 -20.52 11.86 3.33
C MET A 105 -20.61 10.66 2.40
N LEU A 106 -20.61 9.44 2.96
CA LEU A 106 -20.78 8.23 2.17
C LEU A 106 -22.19 8.16 1.56
N ASP A 107 -23.24 8.35 2.35
CA ASP A 107 -24.63 8.32 1.85
C ASP A 107 -24.86 9.36 0.74
N PHE A 108 -24.33 10.57 0.91
CA PHE A 108 -24.46 11.62 -0.10
C PHE A 108 -23.62 11.33 -1.35
N TYR A 109 -22.40 10.79 -1.19
CA TYR A 109 -21.57 10.36 -2.31
C TYR A 109 -22.25 9.24 -3.11
N GLU A 110 -22.85 8.25 -2.45
CA GLU A 110 -23.62 7.19 -3.11
C GLU A 110 -24.83 7.76 -3.85
N PHE A 111 -25.58 8.67 -3.21
CA PHE A 111 -26.73 9.34 -3.81
C PHE A 111 -26.37 10.06 -5.13
N VAL A 112 -25.23 10.74 -5.19
CA VAL A 112 -24.84 11.51 -6.39
C VAL A 112 -24.13 10.64 -7.45
N THR A 113 -23.45 9.56 -7.07
CA THR A 113 -22.57 8.79 -7.99
C THR A 113 -23.10 7.42 -8.42
N LEU A 114 -23.93 6.75 -7.62
CA LEU A 114 -24.38 5.38 -7.89
C LEU A 114 -25.76 5.32 -8.53
N GLU A 115 -25.98 4.32 -9.40
CA GLU A 115 -27.31 4.02 -9.95
C GLU A 115 -28.30 3.61 -8.85
N PRO A 116 -29.61 3.93 -8.96
CA PRO A 116 -30.29 4.65 -10.05
C PRO A 116 -30.17 6.17 -9.96
N ASN A 117 -29.54 6.70 -8.91
CA ASN A 117 -29.52 8.13 -8.61
C ASN A 117 -28.31 8.86 -9.20
N LYS A 118 -27.43 8.17 -9.93
CA LYS A 118 -26.25 8.72 -10.59
C LYS A 118 -26.62 9.99 -11.38
N LYS A 119 -26.04 11.12 -10.99
CA LYS A 119 -26.19 12.40 -11.68
C LYS A 119 -25.03 12.56 -12.67
N GLU A 120 -25.30 13.10 -13.85
CA GLU A 120 -24.36 13.11 -14.99
C GLU A 120 -23.01 13.80 -14.72
N GLU A 121 -22.90 14.64 -13.68
CA GLU A 121 -21.74 15.52 -13.43
C GLU A 121 -21.02 15.24 -12.09
N SER A 122 -21.38 14.15 -11.40
CA SER A 122 -20.94 13.86 -10.01
C SER A 122 -19.49 13.39 -9.85
N TYR A 123 -18.71 13.23 -10.93
CA TYR A 123 -17.34 12.69 -10.87
C TYR A 123 -16.27 13.74 -10.55
N ASN A 124 -16.63 15.02 -10.49
CA ASN A 124 -15.70 16.14 -10.24
C ASN A 124 -15.79 16.70 -8.80
N LEU A 125 -16.13 15.85 -7.83
CA LEU A 125 -16.20 16.25 -6.42
C LEU A 125 -14.81 16.24 -5.80
N ILE A 126 -14.22 17.42 -5.61
CA ILE A 126 -12.87 17.61 -5.08
C ILE A 126 -12.93 18.04 -3.62
N CYS A 127 -11.96 17.57 -2.84
CA CYS A 127 -11.75 17.97 -1.45
C CYS A 127 -10.90 19.23 -1.38
N ASN A 128 -11.33 20.21 -0.57
CA ASN A 128 -10.59 21.43 -0.26
C ASN A 128 -10.08 21.47 1.18
N SER A 129 -10.53 20.54 2.01
CA SER A 129 -9.98 20.28 3.34
C SER A 129 -10.33 18.86 3.80
N PRO A 130 -9.61 18.28 4.79
CA PRO A 130 -8.38 18.78 5.43
C PRO A 130 -7.15 18.80 4.50
N LEU A 131 -6.05 19.43 4.97
CA LEU A 131 -4.83 19.68 4.18
C LEU A 131 -4.24 18.44 3.49
N ASN A 132 -4.38 17.26 4.09
CA ASN A 132 -3.83 16.00 3.59
C ASN A 132 -4.57 15.43 2.37
N VAL A 133 -5.74 15.96 2.02
CA VAL A 133 -6.56 15.47 0.90
C VAL A 133 -6.94 16.59 -0.08
N ILE A 134 -6.32 17.77 0.02
CA ILE A 134 -6.63 18.87 -0.89
C ILE A 134 -6.33 18.47 -2.34
N GLY A 135 -7.29 18.74 -3.22
CA GLY A 135 -7.17 18.47 -4.65
C GLY A 135 -7.48 17.01 -5.04
N GLN A 136 -7.66 16.11 -4.07
CA GLN A 136 -8.12 14.74 -4.34
C GLN A 136 -9.62 14.73 -4.57
N THR A 137 -10.09 13.76 -5.36
CA THR A 137 -11.53 13.47 -5.43
C THR A 137 -12.04 12.93 -4.10
N TRP A 138 -13.35 13.05 -3.85
CA TRP A 138 -13.96 12.47 -2.63
C TRP A 138 -13.68 10.97 -2.52
N LEU A 139 -13.76 10.25 -3.64
CA LEU A 139 -13.50 8.81 -3.67
C LEU A 139 -12.05 8.49 -3.29
N GLU A 140 -11.07 9.18 -3.87
CA GLU A 140 -9.65 8.98 -3.55
C GLU A 140 -9.36 9.31 -2.08
N ALA A 141 -9.86 10.44 -1.61
CA ALA A 141 -9.66 10.90 -0.24
C ALA A 141 -10.23 9.92 0.80
N CYS A 142 -11.37 9.31 0.50
CA CYS A 142 -12.11 8.47 1.44
C CYS A 142 -12.03 6.96 1.16
N TYR A 143 -11.32 6.54 0.11
CA TYR A 143 -11.27 5.15 -0.36
C TYR A 143 -11.03 4.13 0.76
N PHE A 144 -9.96 4.30 1.53
CA PHE A 144 -9.60 3.36 2.60
C PHE A 144 -10.52 3.41 3.83
N THR A 145 -11.25 4.51 4.01
CA THR A 145 -12.21 4.67 5.10
C THR A 145 -13.52 3.99 4.75
N TRP A 146 -13.99 4.15 3.51
CA TRP A 146 -15.21 3.51 3.01
C TRP A 146 -15.00 2.02 2.68
N ASN A 147 -13.78 1.61 2.31
CA ASN A 147 -13.42 0.22 1.98
C ASN A 147 -12.35 -0.36 2.94
N PRO A 148 -12.68 -0.61 4.23
CA PRO A 148 -11.70 -1.02 5.24
C PRO A 148 -11.12 -2.44 5.02
N THR A 149 -11.84 -3.32 4.33
CA THR A 149 -11.42 -4.71 4.06
C THR A 149 -10.16 -4.79 3.19
N GLU A 150 -9.96 -3.85 2.27
CA GLU A 150 -8.75 -3.78 1.45
C GLU A 150 -7.53 -3.28 2.22
N LYS A 151 -7.73 -2.46 3.25
CA LYS A 151 -6.65 -1.94 4.10
C LYS A 151 -6.02 -3.05 4.94
N ALA A 152 -6.84 -3.98 5.47
CA ALA A 152 -6.37 -5.07 6.32
C ALA A 152 -5.58 -6.13 5.53
N GLY A 153 -6.08 -6.52 4.34
CA GLY A 153 -5.48 -7.60 3.56
C GLY A 153 -4.03 -7.34 3.14
N ASN A 154 -3.66 -6.09 2.84
CA ASN A 154 -2.29 -5.77 2.44
C ASN A 154 -1.28 -5.81 3.60
N VAL A 155 -1.70 -5.42 4.81
CA VAL A 155 -0.80 -5.38 5.97
C VAL A 155 -0.51 -6.80 6.47
N ASP A 156 -1.53 -7.64 6.58
CA ASP A 156 -1.39 -9.01 7.06
C ASP A 156 -0.49 -9.85 6.14
N ASN A 157 -0.68 -9.69 4.82
CA ASN A 157 0.15 -10.36 3.82
C ASN A 157 1.61 -9.90 3.90
N LEU A 158 1.87 -8.58 4.00
CA LEU A 158 3.23 -8.04 4.10
C LEU A 158 3.95 -8.54 5.37
N VAL A 159 3.25 -8.55 6.50
CA VAL A 159 3.80 -9.04 7.77
C VAL A 159 4.15 -10.52 7.68
N LEU A 160 3.27 -11.34 7.08
CA LEU A 160 3.55 -12.77 6.86
C LEU A 160 4.78 -12.98 5.96
N PHE A 161 4.93 -12.23 4.88
CA PHE A 161 6.12 -12.29 4.02
C PHE A 161 7.40 -11.94 4.77
N ILE A 162 7.38 -10.89 5.60
CA ILE A 162 8.54 -10.49 6.41
C ILE A 162 8.91 -11.61 7.40
N ILE A 163 7.93 -12.22 8.05
CA ILE A 163 8.15 -13.35 8.98
C ILE A 163 8.78 -14.54 8.24
N ILE A 164 8.26 -14.91 7.07
CA ILE A 164 8.80 -16.01 6.26
C ILE A 164 10.26 -15.73 5.87
N MET A 165 10.59 -14.50 5.49
CA MET A 165 11.96 -14.11 5.15
C MET A 165 12.91 -14.20 6.35
N ILE A 166 12.48 -13.75 7.54
CA ILE A 166 13.29 -13.84 8.77
C ILE A 166 13.53 -15.30 9.16
N VAL A 167 12.48 -16.14 9.12
CA VAL A 167 12.58 -17.58 9.41
C VAL A 167 13.49 -18.26 8.38
N GLY A 168 13.35 -17.94 7.10
CA GLY A 168 14.22 -18.46 6.05
C GLY A 168 15.70 -18.10 6.25
N LEU A 169 15.99 -16.84 6.59
CA LEU A 169 17.35 -16.38 6.89
C LEU A 169 17.95 -17.06 8.12
N SER A 170 17.17 -17.16 9.20
CA SER A 170 17.62 -17.84 10.43
C SER A 170 17.90 -19.33 10.19
N MET A 171 17.02 -20.04 9.46
CA MET A 171 17.27 -21.43 9.06
C MET A 171 18.53 -21.55 8.18
N CYS A 172 18.72 -20.64 7.23
CA CYS A 172 19.90 -20.64 6.37
C CYS A 172 21.19 -20.45 7.19
N LEU A 173 21.19 -19.52 8.15
CA LEU A 173 22.33 -19.32 9.06
C LEU A 173 22.63 -20.55 9.91
N VAL A 174 21.59 -21.21 10.45
CA VAL A 174 21.75 -22.46 11.20
C VAL A 174 22.34 -23.55 10.32
N LEU A 175 21.84 -23.71 9.09
CA LEU A 175 22.35 -24.69 8.13
C LEU A 175 23.81 -24.42 7.75
N VAL A 176 24.17 -23.17 7.44
CA VAL A 176 25.55 -22.78 7.12
C VAL A 176 26.47 -23.08 8.29
N ASN A 177 26.06 -22.75 9.52
CA ASN A 177 26.85 -23.04 10.71
C ASN A 177 26.98 -24.56 10.96
N ALA A 178 25.91 -25.32 10.75
CA ALA A 178 25.92 -26.79 10.88
C ALA A 178 26.84 -27.44 9.84
N VAL A 179 26.79 -26.99 8.58
CA VAL A 179 27.68 -27.45 7.50
C VAL A 179 29.12 -27.09 7.81
N ARG A 180 29.42 -25.83 8.22
CA ARG A 180 30.77 -25.44 8.63
C ARG A 180 31.29 -26.31 9.78
N HIS A 181 30.47 -26.57 10.79
CA HIS A 181 30.85 -27.40 11.92
C HIS A 181 31.11 -28.86 11.51
N SER A 182 30.24 -29.42 10.66
CA SER A 182 30.41 -30.76 10.09
C SER A 182 31.68 -30.86 9.26
N MET A 183 31.93 -29.88 8.38
CA MET A 183 33.13 -29.81 7.56
C MET A 183 34.39 -29.68 8.42
N LYS A 184 34.37 -28.85 9.47
CA LYS A 184 35.49 -28.71 10.42
C LYS A 184 35.77 -30.02 11.16
N ARG A 185 34.73 -30.72 11.61
CA ARG A 185 34.86 -32.06 12.23
C ARG A 185 35.47 -33.06 11.25
N ARG A 186 35.01 -33.08 9.99
CA ARG A 186 35.56 -33.95 8.94
C ARG A 186 37.03 -33.64 8.66
N LEU A 187 37.39 -32.37 8.48
CA LEU A 187 38.77 -31.96 8.23
C LEU A 187 39.71 -32.38 9.37
N ASN A 188 39.31 -32.16 10.63
CA ASN A 188 40.07 -32.60 11.80
C ASN A 188 40.26 -34.12 11.81
N SER A 189 39.22 -34.91 11.48
CA SER A 189 39.33 -36.37 11.42
C SER A 189 40.29 -36.85 10.33
N ILE A 190 40.27 -36.21 9.15
CA ILE A 190 41.19 -36.52 8.04
C ILE A 190 42.63 -36.16 8.42
N GLN A 191 42.84 -35.04 9.11
CA GLN A 191 44.18 -34.62 9.53
C GLN A 191 44.77 -35.58 10.58
N ILE A 192 43.98 -35.99 11.57
CA ILE A 192 44.40 -37.01 12.55
C ILE A 192 44.74 -38.34 11.87
N GLN A 193 43.97 -38.77 10.85
CA GLN A 193 44.28 -39.98 10.10
C GLN A 193 45.59 -39.88 9.31
N ARG A 194 45.84 -38.73 8.66
CA ARG A 194 47.10 -38.48 7.94
C ARG A 194 48.30 -38.48 8.87
N GLU A 195 48.19 -37.84 10.03
CA GLU A 195 49.26 -37.81 11.04
C GLU A 195 49.60 -39.22 11.51
N ARG A 196 48.60 -40.06 11.81
CA ARG A 196 48.80 -41.47 12.16
C ARG A 196 49.48 -42.26 11.04
N GLN A 197 49.06 -42.09 9.79
CA GLN A 197 49.68 -42.77 8.65
C GLN A 197 51.15 -42.36 8.46
N VAL A 198 51.47 -41.08 8.65
CA VAL A 198 52.85 -40.57 8.57
C VAL A 198 53.70 -41.13 9.72
N GLU A 199 53.15 -41.21 10.93
CA GLU A 199 53.83 -41.79 12.09
C GLU A 199 54.11 -43.29 11.90
N GLU A 200 53.11 -44.07 11.49
CA GLU A 200 53.29 -45.50 11.16
C GLU A 200 54.31 -45.71 10.04
N ALA A 201 54.30 -44.87 8.99
CA ALA A 201 55.28 -44.94 7.91
C ALA A 201 56.71 -44.62 8.40
N ARG A 202 56.87 -43.64 9.29
CA ARG A 202 58.16 -43.30 9.92
C ARG A 202 58.69 -44.45 10.77
N ASP A 203 57.85 -45.10 11.55
CA ASP A 203 58.27 -46.23 12.40
C ASP A 203 58.63 -47.47 11.56
N ARG A 204 57.90 -47.77 10.49
CA ARG A 204 58.28 -48.79 9.52
C ARG A 204 59.65 -48.50 8.90
N LEU A 205 59.89 -47.26 8.49
CA LEU A 205 61.18 -46.86 7.92
C LEU A 205 62.32 -46.99 8.94
N ARG A 206 62.11 -46.63 10.21
CA ARG A 206 63.08 -46.83 11.29
C ARG A 206 63.43 -48.31 11.47
N GLN A 207 62.42 -49.18 11.52
CA GLN A 207 62.64 -50.63 11.66
C GLN A 207 63.41 -51.21 10.47
N LEU A 208 63.08 -50.80 9.24
CA LEU A 208 63.80 -51.21 8.03
C LEU A 208 65.26 -50.76 8.08
N ARG A 209 65.53 -49.52 8.51
CA ARG A 209 66.89 -49.00 8.65
C ARG A 209 67.72 -49.81 9.67
N ILE A 210 67.15 -50.11 10.84
CA ILE A 210 67.85 -50.92 11.87
C ILE A 210 68.17 -52.31 11.34
N ARG A 211 67.23 -52.97 10.65
CA ARG A 211 67.49 -54.28 10.01
C ARG A 211 68.61 -54.21 8.98
N ALA A 212 68.59 -53.21 8.11
CA ALA A 212 69.61 -53.04 7.09
C ALA A 212 71.00 -52.78 7.69
N GLU A 213 71.10 -51.95 8.74
CA GLU A 213 72.35 -51.72 9.46
C GLU A 213 72.87 -53.02 10.12
N GLN A 214 71.98 -53.85 10.69
CA GLN A 214 72.36 -55.12 11.31
C GLN A 214 72.79 -56.17 10.27
N GLU A 215 72.10 -56.27 9.13
CA GLU A 215 72.53 -57.12 8.01
C GLU A 215 73.89 -56.68 7.45
N ALA A 216 74.14 -55.37 7.33
CA ALA A 216 75.44 -54.85 6.90
C ALA A 216 76.57 -55.17 7.88
N LEU A 217 76.30 -55.15 9.19
CA LEU A 217 77.26 -55.58 10.23
C LEU A 217 77.55 -57.09 10.17
N CYS A 218 76.52 -57.93 9.98
CA CYS A 218 76.68 -59.38 9.87
C CYS A 218 77.39 -59.81 8.58
N ASN A 219 77.18 -59.06 7.49
CA ASN A 219 77.79 -59.32 6.18
C ASN A 219 79.09 -58.52 5.96
N ALA A 220 79.64 -57.90 7.01
CA ALA A 220 80.92 -57.22 6.92
C ALA A 220 82.02 -58.26 6.63
N PRO A 221 82.86 -58.06 5.60
CA PRO A 221 83.94 -58.99 5.29
C PRO A 221 84.90 -59.13 6.48
N ASP A 222 85.34 -60.36 6.75
CA ASP A 222 86.29 -60.65 7.84
C ASP A 222 87.57 -59.81 7.62
N PRO A 223 88.07 -59.08 8.63
CA PRO A 223 89.35 -58.34 8.55
C PRO A 223 90.53 -59.16 8.02
N ARG A 224 90.45 -60.50 8.10
CA ARG A 224 91.46 -61.43 7.57
C ARG A 224 91.37 -61.66 6.06
N ASP A 225 90.20 -61.47 5.46
CA ASP A 225 89.96 -61.58 4.01
C ASP A 225 90.36 -60.29 3.25
N LEU A 226 90.62 -59.20 3.99
CA LEU A 226 91.15 -57.94 3.47
C LEU A 226 92.69 -57.97 3.30
N ILE A 227 93.36 -59.06 3.69
CA ILE A 227 94.78 -59.26 3.45
C ILE A 227 94.95 -59.72 1.99
N SER A 228 95.50 -58.85 1.15
CA SER A 228 95.87 -59.23 -0.22
C SER A 228 96.86 -60.40 -0.17
N PRO A 229 96.69 -61.44 -1.00
CA PRO A 229 97.64 -62.56 -1.03
C PRO A 229 99.05 -62.04 -1.31
N PRO A 230 100.09 -62.63 -0.71
CA PRO A 230 101.47 -62.18 -0.92
C PRO A 230 101.82 -62.20 -2.41
N SER A 231 102.32 -61.08 -2.90
CA SER A 231 102.94 -60.97 -4.22
C SER A 231 104.16 -61.89 -4.26
N TYR A 232 104.21 -62.80 -5.23
CA TYR A 232 105.39 -63.62 -5.49
C TYR A 232 106.47 -62.74 -6.12
N ASP A 233 107.63 -62.64 -5.47
CA ASP A 233 108.91 -62.31 -6.12
C ASP A 233 109.75 -63.60 -6.19
N GLU A 234 110.14 -63.92 -7.43
CA GLU A 234 111.15 -64.88 -7.94
C GLU A 234 111.06 -66.38 -7.61
#